data_AF-A0A0K1QBD6-F1
#
_entry.id   AF-A0A0K1QBD6-F1
#
_cell.length_a   1.000
_cell.length_b   1.000
_cell.length_c   1.000
_cell.angle_alpha   90.00
_cell.angle_beta   90.00
_cell.angle_gamma   90.00
#
_symmetry.space_group_name_H-M   'P 1'
#
loop_
_entity.id
_entity.type
_entity.pdbx_description
1 polymer ?
#
loop_
_entity_poly.entity_id
_entity_poly.type
_entity_poly.pdbx_seq_one_letter_code
_entity_poly.pdbx_strand_id
1 'polypeptide(L)'
;MPSLLAATMSVLGCSGHEIPPSPKEQRVPENDVVIDSAAPCVTGRPVETSFCGLPLEGDFENTNDLEVVAQASTTSASCTQLYVATRTINDRVPRVRRYKMISVEPCAFARDEDFAEVTGEISAISTSPDGVVFGLGYDRVRRLAPAPAIDCALDAVEITMHSALTLAPDGRSGWVLVDTTGKPKAAPLAFTGDACHVGPPSEHGFKSKVSGLVMDDRNQLHVLPLTDGKSPLAKPYILDPRTGVIREYEVADRVGGFYSLFDLAPCNEGTCVFDGTRMLNFTSDGHFLGAVPEPRGDGWFAPRAYVGSWTGPLFQLGTGSGSHPGLRLQFIKVPGGT
;
A
#
# COMPACT_ATOMS: atom_id res chain seq x y z
N MET A 1 50.32 -44.63 33.22
CA MET A 1 48.92 -45.10 33.28
C MET A 1 48.03 -43.86 33.23
N PRO A 2 47.18 -43.71 32.21
CA PRO A 2 46.50 -42.45 31.94
C PRO A 2 45.28 -42.27 32.83
N SER A 3 45.15 -41.07 33.41
CA SER A 3 43.95 -40.59 34.08
C SER A 3 42.88 -40.22 33.07
N LEU A 4 41.66 -40.73 33.27
CA LEU A 4 40.46 -40.26 32.58
C LEU A 4 40.16 -38.81 33.02
N LEU A 5 40.23 -37.88 32.07
CA LEU A 5 39.59 -36.57 32.16
C LEU A 5 38.20 -36.69 31.55
N ALA A 6 37.18 -36.70 32.40
CA ALA A 6 35.79 -36.53 31.99
C ALA A 6 35.58 -35.04 31.63
N ALA A 7 35.37 -34.76 30.35
CA ALA A 7 34.88 -33.47 29.90
C ALA A 7 33.37 -33.39 30.20
N THR A 8 33.00 -32.53 31.14
CA THR A 8 31.61 -32.13 31.34
C THR A 8 31.15 -31.31 30.14
N MET A 9 30.22 -31.87 29.34
CA MET A 9 29.45 -31.09 28.37
C MET A 9 28.50 -30.18 29.15
N SER A 10 28.84 -28.89 29.21
CA SER A 10 27.88 -27.86 29.59
C SER A 10 26.87 -27.70 28.46
N VAL A 11 25.70 -28.31 28.62
CA VAL A 11 24.51 -27.97 27.82
C VAL A 11 24.15 -26.53 28.17
N LEU A 12 24.49 -25.58 27.29
CA LEU A 12 23.90 -24.25 27.30
C LEU A 12 22.41 -24.43 26.99
N GLY A 13 21.61 -24.57 28.05
CA GLY A 13 20.17 -24.48 27.98
C GLY A 13 19.82 -23.11 27.41
N CYS A 14 19.29 -23.09 26.19
CA CYS A 14 18.50 -21.95 25.74
C CYS A 14 17.29 -21.91 26.65
N SER A 15 17.31 -21.02 27.65
CA SER A 15 16.11 -20.65 28.39
C SER A 15 15.13 -20.09 27.37
N GLY A 16 14.19 -20.92 26.92
CA GLY A 16 13.02 -20.48 26.19
C GLY A 16 12.27 -19.52 27.10
N HIS A 17 12.49 -18.21 26.91
CA HIS A 17 11.49 -17.24 27.31
C HIS A 17 10.30 -17.52 26.41
N GLU A 18 9.22 -18.04 27.01
CA GLU A 18 7.89 -17.99 26.43
C GLU A 18 7.68 -16.56 25.96
N ILE A 19 7.61 -16.38 24.64
CA ILE A 19 7.14 -15.11 24.09
C ILE A 19 5.72 -14.98 24.65
N PRO A 20 5.44 -13.98 25.50
CA PRO A 20 4.11 -13.82 26.04
C PRO A 20 3.13 -13.75 24.85
N PRO A 21 1.98 -14.45 24.92
CA PRO A 21 0.99 -14.33 23.87
C PRO A 21 0.74 -12.84 23.63
N SER A 22 0.78 -12.41 22.37
CA SER A 22 0.45 -11.04 22.00
C SER A 22 -0.84 -10.65 22.73
N PRO A 23 -0.90 -9.45 23.33
CA PRO A 23 -2.13 -8.96 23.95
C PRO A 23 -3.26 -9.20 22.95
N LYS A 24 -4.37 -9.79 23.42
CA LYS A 24 -5.58 -9.88 22.59
C LYS A 24 -5.95 -8.44 22.25
N GLU A 25 -5.80 -8.06 20.99
CA GLU A 25 -6.25 -6.77 20.49
C GLU A 25 -7.68 -6.55 20.99
N GLN A 26 -7.90 -5.43 21.67
CA GLN A 26 -9.19 -5.10 22.25
C GLN A 26 -10.16 -4.80 21.09
N ARG A 27 -10.92 -5.82 20.69
CA ARG A 27 -11.88 -5.72 19.59
C ARG A 27 -13.03 -4.81 20.01
N VAL A 28 -13.05 -3.58 19.52
CA VAL A 28 -14.32 -2.89 19.31
C VAL A 28 -14.94 -3.52 18.06
N PRO A 29 -16.15 -4.11 18.13
CA PRO A 29 -16.82 -4.57 16.93
C PRO A 29 -16.96 -3.39 15.97
N GLU A 30 -16.42 -3.50 14.76
CA GLU A 30 -16.48 -2.45 13.73
C GLU A 30 -17.91 -1.91 13.52
N ASN A 31 -18.90 -2.78 13.72
CA ASN A 31 -20.33 -2.50 13.58
C ASN A 31 -20.93 -1.66 14.71
N ASP A 32 -20.23 -1.47 15.83
CA ASP A 32 -20.69 -0.64 16.95
C ASP A 32 -20.28 0.84 16.76
N VAL A 33 -19.44 1.13 15.76
CA VAL A 33 -19.01 2.50 15.46
C VAL A 33 -20.10 3.20 14.66
N VAL A 34 -20.73 4.21 15.26
CA VAL A 34 -21.75 5.03 14.60
C VAL A 34 -21.08 5.90 13.54
N ILE A 35 -21.42 5.67 12.27
CA ILE A 35 -20.90 6.44 11.14
C ILE A 35 -21.80 7.65 10.87
N ASP A 36 -21.30 8.85 11.16
CA ASP A 36 -21.94 10.10 10.76
C ASP A 36 -21.29 10.64 9.48
N SER A 37 -22.01 10.55 8.35
CA SER A 37 -21.55 11.06 7.06
C SER A 37 -21.29 12.57 7.03
N ALA A 38 -21.95 13.33 7.92
CA ALA A 38 -21.78 14.77 8.04
C ALA A 38 -20.58 15.16 8.90
N ALA A 39 -19.94 14.20 9.59
CA ALA A 39 -18.77 14.49 10.41
C ALA A 39 -17.63 15.11 9.56
N PRO A 40 -16.88 16.07 10.15
CA PRO A 40 -15.75 16.68 9.46
C PRO A 40 -14.68 15.63 9.18
N CYS A 41 -13.97 15.82 8.07
CA CYS A 41 -12.80 14.99 7.82
C CYS A 41 -11.71 15.28 8.86
N VAL A 42 -10.97 14.25 9.23
CA VAL A 42 -9.83 14.34 10.16
C VAL A 42 -8.59 13.68 9.59
N THR A 43 -7.45 13.94 10.21
CA THR A 43 -6.18 13.25 9.99
C THR A 43 -5.61 12.81 11.34
N GLY A 44 -4.80 11.76 11.34
CA GLY A 44 -4.17 11.26 12.56
C GLY A 44 -3.50 9.91 12.36
N ARG A 45 -2.92 9.41 13.45
CA ARG A 45 -2.27 8.10 13.54
C ARG A 45 -2.85 7.35 14.73
N PRO A 46 -2.92 6.02 14.70
CA PRO A 46 -3.58 5.29 15.74
C PRO A 46 -2.58 5.00 16.88
N VAL A 47 -3.04 5.05 18.13
CA VAL A 47 -2.21 4.66 19.28
C VAL A 47 -1.96 3.15 19.28
N GLU A 48 -2.88 2.38 18.71
CA GLU A 48 -2.79 0.93 18.50
C GLU A 48 -3.40 0.50 17.17
N THR A 49 -2.94 -0.62 16.62
CA THR A 49 -3.57 -1.17 15.41
C THR A 49 -5.03 -1.53 15.71
N SER A 50 -5.95 -1.04 14.90
CA SER A 50 -7.39 -1.20 15.11
C SER A 50 -8.13 -1.44 13.80
N PHE A 51 -9.34 -1.99 13.89
CA PHE A 51 -10.22 -2.09 12.73
C PHE A 51 -11.13 -0.85 12.64
N CYS A 52 -11.40 -0.41 11.42
CA CYS A 52 -12.19 0.79 11.17
C CYS A 52 -13.65 0.45 10.85
N GLY A 53 -14.56 1.27 11.36
CA GLY A 53 -15.92 1.34 10.82
C GLY A 53 -15.89 1.92 9.40
N LEU A 54 -16.42 1.16 8.44
CA LEU A 54 -16.65 1.60 7.06
C LEU A 54 -18.15 1.53 6.75
N PRO A 55 -18.69 2.47 5.95
CA PRO A 55 -20.06 2.33 5.49
C PRO A 55 -20.17 1.06 4.63
N LEU A 56 -21.14 0.21 4.95
CA LEU A 56 -21.46 -0.92 4.08
C LEU A 56 -21.87 -0.37 2.72
N GLU A 57 -21.22 -0.84 1.67
CA GLU A 57 -21.65 -0.53 0.30
C GLU A 57 -22.98 -1.28 0.07
N GLY A 58 -24.10 -0.64 0.43
CA GLY A 58 -25.46 -1.22 0.42
C GLY A 58 -25.97 -1.63 -0.96
N ASP A 59 -25.23 -1.29 -2.02
CA ASP A 59 -25.51 -1.69 -3.39
C ASP A 59 -25.10 -3.14 -3.70
N PHE A 60 -24.30 -3.78 -2.84
CA PHE A 60 -23.86 -5.16 -3.06
C PHE A 60 -24.82 -6.12 -2.37
N GLU A 61 -25.78 -6.65 -3.15
CA GLU A 61 -26.74 -7.68 -2.68
C GLU A 61 -26.02 -8.91 -2.09
N ASN A 62 -24.79 -9.18 -2.55
CA ASN A 62 -23.90 -10.19 -2.00
C ASN A 62 -22.48 -9.63 -1.85
N THR A 63 -22.14 -9.20 -0.64
CA THR A 63 -20.80 -8.69 -0.30
C THR A 63 -19.69 -9.74 -0.38
N ASN A 64 -20.02 -11.02 -0.54
CA ASN A 64 -19.04 -12.07 -0.85
C ASN A 64 -18.52 -11.99 -2.30
N ASP A 65 -19.24 -11.28 -3.17
CA ASP A 65 -18.88 -11.11 -4.58
C ASP A 65 -18.10 -9.81 -4.81
N LEU A 66 -17.76 -9.07 -3.76
CA LEU A 66 -17.02 -7.81 -3.85
C LEU A 66 -15.52 -8.07 -4.09
N GLU A 67 -14.99 -7.45 -5.14
CA GLU A 67 -13.56 -7.41 -5.44
C GLU A 67 -13.04 -5.98 -5.28
N VAL A 68 -11.96 -5.83 -4.50
CA VAL A 68 -11.17 -4.60 -4.47
C VAL A 68 -10.13 -4.68 -5.58
N VAL A 69 -10.24 -3.78 -6.56
CA VAL A 69 -9.39 -3.75 -7.77
C VAL A 69 -8.15 -2.90 -7.54
N ALA A 70 -8.33 -1.71 -6.97
CA ALA A 70 -7.26 -0.77 -6.71
C ALA A 70 -7.63 0.14 -5.54
N GLN A 71 -6.61 0.67 -4.87
CA GLN A 71 -6.80 1.48 -3.68
C GLN A 71 -5.63 2.42 -3.47
N ALA A 72 -5.92 3.59 -2.94
CA ALA A 72 -4.92 4.61 -2.62
C ALA A 72 -5.42 5.50 -1.49
N SER A 73 -4.51 6.20 -0.81
CA SER A 73 -4.86 7.17 0.22
C SER A 73 -4.20 8.52 -0.04
N THR A 74 -4.88 9.59 0.36
CA THR A 74 -4.33 10.95 0.40
C THR A 74 -4.41 11.43 1.82
N THR A 75 -3.35 12.07 2.32
CA THR A 75 -3.40 12.75 3.62
C THR A 75 -2.85 14.15 3.49
N SER A 76 -3.72 15.12 3.77
CA SER A 76 -3.36 16.52 3.95
C SER A 76 -3.35 16.86 5.45
N ALA A 77 -2.97 18.09 5.78
CA ALA A 77 -2.99 18.59 7.16
C ALA A 77 -4.39 18.57 7.81
N SER A 78 -5.47 18.49 7.02
CA SER A 78 -6.84 18.58 7.52
C SER A 78 -7.70 17.34 7.26
N CYS A 79 -7.25 16.43 6.40
CA CYS A 79 -8.09 15.34 5.95
C CYS A 79 -7.28 14.17 5.40
N THR A 80 -7.61 12.98 5.86
CA THR A 80 -7.22 11.71 5.23
C THR A 80 -8.40 11.15 4.45
N GLN A 81 -8.14 10.76 3.21
CA GLN A 81 -9.14 10.14 2.33
C GLN A 81 -8.61 8.83 1.76
N LEU A 82 -9.51 7.88 1.56
CA LEU A 82 -9.28 6.62 0.87
C LEU A 82 -10.05 6.62 -0.43
N TYR A 83 -9.37 6.22 -1.49
CA TYR A 83 -9.96 5.99 -2.81
C TYR A 83 -9.95 4.49 -3.05
N VAL A 84 -11.12 3.92 -3.28
CA VAL A 84 -11.27 2.47 -3.41
C VAL A 84 -12.03 2.20 -4.70
N ALA A 85 -11.40 1.44 -5.60
CA ALA A 85 -12.03 0.89 -6.78
C ALA A 85 -12.57 -0.50 -6.44
N THR A 86 -13.90 -0.66 -6.43
CA THR A 86 -14.55 -1.95 -6.21
C THR A 86 -15.42 -2.35 -7.40
N ARG A 87 -15.63 -3.66 -7.57
CA ARG A 87 -16.60 -4.24 -8.51
C ARG A 87 -17.15 -5.53 -7.95
N THR A 88 -18.27 -6.03 -8.49
CA THR A 88 -18.61 -7.45 -8.27
C THR A 88 -17.76 -8.35 -9.16
N ILE A 89 -17.60 -9.62 -8.79
CA ILE A 89 -16.95 -10.64 -9.65
C ILE A 89 -17.61 -10.78 -11.03
N ASN A 90 -18.87 -10.36 -11.17
CA ASN A 90 -19.63 -10.40 -12.42
C ASN A 90 -19.53 -9.10 -13.23
N ASP A 91 -19.17 -8.00 -12.57
CA ASP A 91 -18.99 -6.71 -13.22
C ASP A 91 -17.60 -6.61 -13.85
N ARG A 92 -17.53 -6.05 -15.05
CA ARG A 92 -16.25 -5.77 -15.69
C ARG A 92 -15.63 -4.47 -15.21
N VAL A 93 -16.47 -3.49 -14.92
CA VAL A 93 -16.07 -2.09 -14.75
C VAL A 93 -16.11 -1.71 -13.26
N PRO A 94 -14.96 -1.41 -12.65
CA PRO A 94 -14.95 -0.93 -11.28
C PRO A 94 -15.51 0.48 -11.12
N ARG A 95 -15.95 0.75 -9.88
CA ARG A 95 -16.45 2.02 -9.39
C ARG A 95 -15.47 2.54 -8.36
N VAL A 96 -14.98 3.75 -8.57
CA VAL A 96 -14.11 4.43 -7.62
C VAL A 96 -14.96 5.28 -6.70
N ARG A 97 -14.82 5.02 -5.40
CA ARG A 97 -15.44 5.79 -4.33
C ARG A 97 -14.37 6.42 -3.46
N ARG A 98 -14.68 7.59 -2.93
CA ARG A 98 -13.88 8.29 -1.92
C ARG A 98 -14.53 8.15 -0.55
N TYR A 99 -13.72 7.82 0.43
CA TYR A 99 -14.08 7.76 1.85
C TYR A 99 -13.21 8.77 2.60
N LYS A 100 -13.80 9.54 3.51
CA LYS A 100 -13.09 10.46 4.38
C LYS A 100 -12.98 9.87 5.77
N MET A 101 -11.81 9.98 6.40
CA MET A 101 -11.66 9.61 7.81
C MET A 101 -12.42 10.62 8.66
N ILE A 102 -13.29 10.15 9.55
CA ILE A 102 -14.11 11.00 10.42
C ILE A 102 -13.73 10.86 11.90
N SER A 103 -13.00 9.80 12.26
CA SER A 103 -12.46 9.59 13.60
C SER A 103 -11.23 8.68 13.53
N VAL A 104 -10.24 8.97 14.40
CA VAL A 104 -9.02 8.17 14.57
C VAL A 104 -9.27 7.05 15.59
N GLU A 105 -9.93 7.38 16.72
CA GLU A 105 -10.21 6.47 17.84
C GLU A 105 -11.63 6.71 18.39
N PRO A 106 -12.60 5.81 18.16
CA PRO A 106 -12.49 4.61 17.31
C PRO A 106 -12.25 5.00 15.84
N CYS A 107 -11.52 4.15 15.09
CA CYS A 107 -11.29 4.41 13.68
C CYS A 107 -12.61 4.36 12.90
N ALA A 108 -12.91 5.41 12.14
CA ALA A 108 -14.14 5.48 11.35
C ALA A 108 -13.95 6.28 10.07
N PHE A 109 -14.56 5.78 9.00
CA PHE A 109 -14.66 6.43 7.71
C PHE A 109 -16.12 6.63 7.32
N ALA A 110 -16.38 7.69 6.57
CA ALA A 110 -17.66 7.93 5.92
C ALA A 110 -17.48 8.04 4.41
N ARG A 111 -18.52 7.70 3.64
CA ARG A 111 -18.56 8.00 2.20
C ARG A 111 -18.51 9.52 2.02
N ASP A 112 -17.66 9.95 1.11
CA ASP A 112 -17.55 11.34 0.72
C ASP A 112 -18.47 11.60 -0.49
N GLU A 113 -19.62 12.20 -0.21
CA GLU A 113 -20.67 12.49 -1.20
C GLU A 113 -20.30 13.63 -2.16
N ASP A 114 -19.32 14.48 -1.80
CA ASP A 114 -18.81 15.53 -2.68
C ASP A 114 -17.90 14.95 -3.78
N PHE A 115 -17.51 13.68 -3.67
CA PHE A 115 -16.84 12.94 -4.72
C PHE A 115 -17.83 12.11 -5.52
N ALA A 116 -18.14 12.61 -6.72
CA ALA A 116 -18.88 11.86 -7.72
C ALA A 116 -18.19 10.50 -7.98
N GLU A 117 -18.94 9.41 -7.83
CA GLU A 117 -18.46 8.07 -8.17
C GLU A 117 -17.95 8.05 -9.61
N VAL A 118 -16.74 7.51 -9.80
CA VAL A 118 -16.16 7.37 -11.13
C VAL A 118 -16.24 5.92 -11.57
N THR A 119 -16.94 5.67 -12.67
CA THR A 119 -17.01 4.35 -13.31
C THR A 119 -16.03 4.30 -14.48
N GLY A 120 -15.18 3.28 -14.55
CA GLY A 120 -14.24 3.12 -15.66
C GLY A 120 -13.36 1.89 -15.52
N GLU A 121 -12.78 1.44 -16.63
CA GLU A 121 -11.79 0.37 -16.63
C GLU A 121 -10.51 0.88 -15.96
N ILE A 122 -10.38 0.64 -14.65
CA ILE A 122 -9.25 1.09 -13.83
C ILE A 122 -8.55 -0.15 -13.27
N SER A 123 -7.24 -0.24 -13.51
CA SER A 123 -6.37 -1.31 -13.02
C SER A 123 -5.47 -0.87 -11.85
N ALA A 124 -5.20 0.44 -11.72
CA ALA A 124 -4.43 0.99 -10.61
C ALA A 124 -4.91 2.40 -10.26
N ILE A 125 -4.74 2.80 -9.00
CA ILE A 125 -4.95 4.17 -8.53
C ILE A 125 -3.66 4.63 -7.87
N SER A 126 -3.28 5.88 -8.12
CA SER A 126 -2.21 6.54 -7.39
C SER A 126 -2.62 7.95 -6.99
N THR A 127 -2.03 8.43 -5.92
CA THR A 127 -2.43 9.64 -5.22
C THR A 127 -1.22 10.46 -4.81
N SER A 128 -1.42 11.77 -4.68
CA SER A 128 -0.47 12.67 -4.03
C SER A 128 -1.08 13.26 -2.74
N PRO A 129 -0.24 13.68 -1.76
CA PRO A 129 -0.70 14.27 -0.50
C PRO A 129 -1.62 15.49 -0.64
N ASP A 130 -1.50 16.25 -1.73
CA ASP A 130 -2.34 17.42 -2.03
C ASP A 130 -3.73 17.07 -2.60
N GLY A 131 -4.07 15.77 -2.65
CA GLY A 131 -5.40 15.30 -3.04
C GLY A 131 -5.58 15.10 -4.54
N VAL A 132 -4.49 15.15 -5.32
CA VAL A 132 -4.55 14.74 -6.73
C VAL A 132 -4.60 13.23 -6.82
N VAL A 133 -5.50 12.71 -7.64
CA VAL A 133 -5.76 11.28 -7.80
C VAL A 133 -5.82 10.93 -9.25
N PHE A 134 -5.08 9.91 -9.64
CA PHE A 134 -5.08 9.36 -10.98
C PHE A 134 -5.45 7.87 -10.99
N GLY A 135 -6.24 7.48 -11.97
CA GLY A 135 -6.52 6.09 -12.31
C GLY A 135 -5.79 5.70 -13.59
N LEU A 136 -5.20 4.51 -13.62
CA LEU A 136 -4.67 3.88 -14.81
C LEU A 136 -5.75 2.98 -15.42
N GLY A 137 -6.14 3.26 -16.65
CA GLY A 137 -6.93 2.34 -17.48
C GLY A 137 -6.07 1.69 -18.55
N TYR A 138 -6.71 0.89 -19.43
CA TYR A 138 -6.00 0.18 -20.49
C TYR A 138 -5.45 1.10 -21.60
N ASP A 139 -6.12 2.23 -21.86
CA ASP A 139 -5.79 3.15 -22.96
C ASP A 139 -5.36 4.54 -22.49
N ARG A 140 -5.54 4.85 -21.20
CA ARG A 140 -5.30 6.19 -20.66
C ARG A 140 -4.92 6.19 -19.18
N VAL A 141 -4.25 7.26 -18.76
CA VAL A 141 -4.22 7.70 -17.36
C VAL A 141 -5.23 8.82 -17.18
N ARG A 142 -6.14 8.72 -16.22
CA ARG A 142 -7.21 9.70 -15.98
C ARG A 142 -7.05 10.38 -14.63
N ARG A 143 -7.10 11.72 -14.57
CA ARG A 143 -7.29 12.47 -13.31
C ARG A 143 -8.70 12.23 -12.80
N LEU A 144 -8.82 11.63 -11.62
CA LEU A 144 -10.08 11.38 -10.91
C LEU A 144 -10.42 12.53 -9.96
N ALA A 145 -9.40 13.16 -9.35
CA ALA A 145 -9.55 14.35 -8.53
C ALA A 145 -8.28 15.22 -8.58
N PRO A 146 -8.40 16.55 -8.37
CA PRO A 146 -9.66 17.30 -8.39
C PRO A 146 -10.26 17.35 -9.82
N ALA A 147 -11.54 17.73 -9.93
CA ALA A 147 -12.16 18.02 -11.21
C ALA A 147 -11.52 19.28 -11.87
N PRO A 148 -11.54 19.41 -13.21
CA PRO A 148 -12.11 18.47 -14.19
C PRO A 148 -11.24 17.22 -14.39
N ALA A 149 -11.84 16.16 -14.95
CA ALA A 149 -11.09 14.99 -15.39
C ALA A 149 -10.16 15.35 -16.55
N ILE A 150 -8.94 14.82 -16.53
CA ILE A 150 -7.94 14.94 -17.59
C ILE A 150 -7.58 13.52 -18.04
N ASP A 151 -7.65 13.25 -19.34
CA ASP A 151 -7.25 11.96 -19.92
C ASP A 151 -5.92 12.08 -20.66
N CYS A 152 -4.98 11.21 -20.31
CA CYS A 152 -3.66 11.09 -20.92
C CYS A 152 -3.62 9.81 -21.74
N ALA A 153 -3.62 9.93 -23.06
CA ALA A 153 -3.53 8.76 -23.94
C ALA A 153 -2.21 8.00 -23.73
N LEU A 154 -2.28 6.68 -23.83
CA LEU A 154 -1.16 5.76 -23.70
C LEU A 154 -0.70 5.21 -25.06
N ASP A 155 -0.68 6.06 -26.09
CA ASP A 155 -0.47 5.66 -27.50
C ASP A 155 0.83 4.89 -27.77
N ALA A 156 1.84 5.04 -26.89
CA ALA A 156 3.14 4.39 -27.00
C ALA A 156 3.36 3.25 -25.98
N VAL A 157 2.32 2.87 -25.23
CA VAL A 157 2.43 1.97 -24.08
C VAL A 157 1.32 0.93 -24.11
N GLU A 158 1.67 -0.34 -24.21
CA GLU A 158 0.73 -1.45 -24.09
C GLU A 158 0.48 -1.79 -22.61
N ILE A 159 -0.66 -1.36 -22.07
CA ILE A 159 -1.05 -1.66 -20.69
C ILE A 159 -1.61 -3.07 -20.58
N THR A 160 -0.99 -3.85 -19.71
CA THR A 160 -1.49 -5.17 -19.30
C THR A 160 -2.11 -5.09 -17.91
N MET A 161 -2.74 -6.17 -17.46
CA MET A 161 -3.21 -6.30 -16.08
C MET A 161 -2.09 -6.28 -15.01
N HIS A 162 -0.83 -6.31 -15.45
CA HIS A 162 0.35 -6.21 -14.61
C HIS A 162 1.01 -4.84 -14.73
N SER A 163 0.22 -3.79 -14.97
CA SER A 163 0.74 -2.42 -15.03
C SER A 163 0.51 -1.72 -13.70
N ALA A 164 1.40 -0.79 -13.35
CA ALA A 164 1.29 0.00 -12.13
C ALA A 164 1.36 1.49 -12.43
N LEU A 165 0.82 2.29 -11.54
CA LEU A 165 0.87 3.75 -11.59
C LEU A 165 1.43 4.26 -10.27
N THR A 166 2.35 5.21 -10.34
CA THR A 166 2.84 5.92 -9.17
C THR A 166 2.99 7.41 -9.48
N LEU A 167 2.67 8.27 -8.53
CA LEU A 167 2.79 9.72 -8.64
C LEU A 167 3.82 10.25 -7.67
N ALA A 168 4.51 11.30 -8.09
CA ALA A 168 5.29 12.12 -7.20
C ALA A 168 4.38 12.80 -6.16
N PRO A 169 4.88 13.10 -4.96
CA PRO A 169 4.13 13.80 -3.92
C PRO A 169 3.59 15.18 -4.33
N ASP A 170 4.15 15.81 -5.37
CA ASP A 170 3.68 17.09 -5.89
C ASP A 170 2.46 16.95 -6.84
N GLY A 171 2.04 15.73 -7.17
CA GLY A 171 0.92 15.44 -8.07
C GLY A 171 1.14 15.85 -9.53
N ARG A 172 2.34 16.32 -9.90
CA ARG A 172 2.65 16.88 -11.24
C ARG A 172 3.43 15.94 -12.12
N SER A 173 4.05 14.93 -11.55
CA SER A 173 4.76 13.90 -12.29
C SER A 173 4.52 12.53 -11.71
N GLY A 174 4.90 11.51 -12.46
CA GLY A 174 4.75 10.12 -12.05
C GLY A 174 5.35 9.18 -13.06
N TRP A 175 5.05 7.90 -12.89
CA TRP A 175 5.46 6.86 -13.79
C TRP A 175 4.36 5.84 -13.99
N VAL A 176 4.20 5.43 -15.25
CA VAL A 176 3.44 4.24 -15.62
C VAL A 176 4.44 3.11 -15.80
N LEU A 177 4.31 2.06 -15.00
CA LEU A 177 5.10 0.85 -15.13
C LEU A 177 4.35 -0.15 -16.00
N VAL A 178 4.99 -0.55 -17.09
CA VAL A 178 4.49 -1.47 -18.10
C VAL A 178 5.05 -2.85 -17.81
N ASP A 179 4.16 -3.84 -17.68
CA ASP A 179 4.51 -5.26 -17.50
C ASP A 179 5.43 -5.55 -16.28
N THR A 180 4.86 -5.49 -15.07
CA THR A 180 5.57 -5.75 -13.82
C THR A 180 6.05 -7.20 -13.67
N THR A 181 5.46 -8.16 -14.40
CA THR A 181 5.74 -9.59 -14.26
C THR A 181 6.61 -10.18 -15.38
N GLY A 182 6.86 -9.43 -16.44
CA GLY A 182 7.79 -9.79 -17.51
C GLY A 182 9.06 -8.93 -17.48
N LYS A 183 9.13 -7.92 -18.36
CA LYS A 183 10.27 -6.98 -18.47
C LYS A 183 9.77 -5.56 -18.15
N PRO A 184 9.83 -5.14 -16.87
CA PRO A 184 9.26 -3.87 -16.46
C PRO A 184 9.89 -2.68 -17.20
N LYS A 185 9.04 -1.80 -17.73
CA LYS A 185 9.45 -0.54 -18.35
C LYS A 185 8.71 0.62 -17.71
N ALA A 186 9.40 1.70 -17.38
CA ALA A 186 8.76 2.90 -16.86
C ALA A 186 8.61 3.94 -17.96
N ALA A 187 7.38 4.41 -18.15
CA ALA A 187 7.04 5.55 -19.00
C ALA A 187 6.82 6.78 -18.10
N PRO A 188 7.54 7.91 -18.32
CA PRO A 188 7.37 9.10 -17.51
C PRO A 188 6.02 9.73 -17.77
N LEU A 189 5.36 10.15 -16.70
CA LEU A 189 4.09 10.86 -16.74
C LEU A 189 4.32 12.27 -16.23
N ALA A 190 3.82 13.26 -16.96
CA ALA A 190 3.92 14.67 -16.60
C ALA A 190 2.59 15.38 -16.81
N PHE A 191 2.26 16.28 -15.89
CA PHE A 191 1.05 17.10 -15.89
C PHE A 191 1.42 18.58 -15.93
N THR A 192 0.74 19.36 -16.76
CA THR A 192 0.93 20.81 -16.86
C THR A 192 -0.42 21.48 -17.09
N GLY A 193 -1.00 21.99 -16.02
CA GLY A 193 -2.36 22.53 -16.06
C GLY A 193 -3.38 21.45 -16.42
N ASP A 194 -4.07 21.64 -17.54
CA ASP A 194 -5.05 20.68 -18.08
C ASP A 194 -4.47 19.74 -19.15
N ALA A 195 -3.16 19.85 -19.41
CA ALA A 195 -2.45 18.96 -20.32
C ALA A 195 -1.69 17.89 -19.55
N CYS A 196 -1.53 16.73 -20.18
CA CYS A 196 -0.68 15.68 -19.69
C CYS A 196 0.00 14.93 -20.82
N HIS A 197 1.13 14.31 -20.48
CA HIS A 197 1.96 13.59 -21.43
C HIS A 197 2.50 12.32 -20.79
N VAL A 198 2.43 11.23 -21.54
CA VAL A 198 3.12 9.98 -21.23
C VAL A 198 4.25 9.82 -22.24
N GLY A 199 5.48 9.85 -21.73
CA GLY A 199 6.67 9.67 -22.56
C GLY A 199 6.88 8.20 -22.95
N PRO A 200 7.90 7.93 -23.78
CA PRO A 200 8.20 6.56 -24.20
C PRO A 200 8.65 5.70 -23.01
N PRO A 201 8.25 4.41 -22.97
CA PRO A 201 8.69 3.49 -21.92
C PRO A 201 10.18 3.16 -22.05
N SER A 202 10.88 3.08 -20.92
CA SER A 202 12.31 2.73 -20.86
C SER A 202 12.58 1.61 -19.85
N GLU A 203 13.57 0.76 -20.14
CA GLU A 203 13.96 -0.39 -19.30
C GLU A 203 14.96 0.00 -18.19
N HIS A 204 15.33 1.28 -18.06
CA HIS A 204 16.49 1.67 -17.27
C HIS A 204 16.32 1.35 -15.78
N GLY A 205 17.21 0.49 -15.28
CA GLY A 205 17.44 0.26 -13.86
C GLY A 205 16.53 -0.77 -13.19
N PHE A 206 15.53 -1.33 -13.89
CA PHE A 206 14.78 -2.47 -13.36
C PHE A 206 15.61 -3.74 -13.40
N LYS A 207 15.95 -4.28 -12.23
CA LYS A 207 16.76 -5.50 -12.10
C LYS A 207 15.98 -6.79 -12.32
N SER A 208 14.66 -6.73 -12.12
CA SER A 208 13.76 -7.87 -12.17
C SER A 208 12.31 -7.39 -12.29
N LYS A 209 11.38 -8.36 -12.30
CA LYS A 209 9.96 -8.15 -12.04
C LYS A 209 9.75 -7.28 -10.79
N VAL A 210 8.65 -6.53 -10.74
CA VAL A 210 8.32 -5.57 -9.69
C VAL A 210 7.04 -6.02 -8.99
N SER A 211 7.03 -6.06 -7.66
CA SER A 211 5.83 -6.33 -6.85
C SER A 211 5.26 -5.07 -6.19
N GLY A 212 6.07 -4.03 -5.99
CA GLY A 212 5.63 -2.77 -5.38
C GLY A 212 6.42 -1.56 -5.89
N LEU A 213 5.76 -0.41 -5.96
CA LEU A 213 6.33 0.82 -6.52
C LEU A 213 5.74 2.06 -5.83
N VAL A 214 6.61 2.90 -5.30
CA VAL A 214 6.26 4.22 -4.73
C VAL A 214 7.25 5.25 -5.22
N MET A 215 6.82 6.51 -5.36
CA MET A 215 7.68 7.62 -5.73
C MET A 215 7.83 8.61 -4.57
N ASP A 216 9.06 9.05 -4.31
CA ASP A 216 9.39 10.03 -3.26
C ASP A 216 9.34 11.49 -3.75
N ASP A 217 9.58 12.42 -2.83
CA ASP A 217 9.60 13.87 -3.08
C ASP A 217 10.77 14.35 -3.94
N ARG A 218 11.77 13.49 -4.15
CA ARG A 218 12.92 13.71 -5.05
C ARG A 218 12.70 13.10 -6.42
N ASN A 219 11.47 12.65 -6.72
CA ASN A 219 11.10 11.97 -7.95
C ASN A 219 11.85 10.64 -8.18
N GLN A 220 12.25 9.98 -7.10
CA GLN A 220 12.92 8.68 -7.11
C GLN A 220 11.89 7.58 -6.91
N LEU A 221 12.05 6.48 -7.64
CA LEU A 221 11.23 5.28 -7.52
C LEU A 221 11.80 4.36 -6.47
N HIS A 222 11.01 4.10 -5.43
CA HIS A 222 11.20 3.03 -4.48
C HIS A 222 10.60 1.77 -5.10
N VAL A 223 11.46 0.87 -5.53
CA VAL A 223 11.09 -0.34 -6.25
C VAL A 223 11.25 -1.53 -5.34
N LEU A 224 10.18 -2.32 -5.23
CA LEU A 224 10.23 -3.63 -4.63
C LEU A 224 10.29 -4.71 -5.72
N PRO A 225 11.43 -5.43 -5.85
CA PRO A 225 11.54 -6.51 -6.81
C PRO A 225 10.75 -7.76 -6.37
N LEU A 226 10.03 -8.37 -7.32
CA LEU A 226 9.33 -9.63 -7.13
C LEU A 226 10.34 -10.79 -7.11
N THR A 227 10.33 -11.61 -6.05
CA THR A 227 11.15 -12.82 -5.96
C THR A 227 10.49 -13.99 -6.69
N ASP A 228 11.28 -14.77 -7.43
CA ASP A 228 10.81 -15.99 -8.10
C ASP A 228 10.97 -17.25 -7.21
N GLY A 229 11.18 -17.05 -5.91
CA GLY A 229 11.44 -18.12 -4.94
C GLY A 229 12.81 -18.80 -5.06
N LYS A 230 13.61 -18.48 -6.09
CA LYS A 230 14.95 -19.08 -6.32
C LYS A 230 16.07 -18.23 -5.75
N SER A 231 15.87 -16.91 -5.66
CA SER A 231 16.76 -16.01 -4.92
C SER A 231 16.08 -15.57 -3.63
N PRO A 232 16.63 -15.93 -2.44
CA PRO A 232 15.99 -15.64 -1.16
C PRO A 232 16.06 -14.15 -0.75
N LEU A 233 16.66 -13.27 -1.56
CA LEU A 233 16.99 -11.90 -1.16
C LEU A 233 16.75 -10.88 -2.29
N ALA A 234 15.48 -10.57 -2.60
CA ALA A 234 15.17 -9.33 -3.30
C ALA A 234 15.30 -8.18 -2.30
N LYS A 235 16.28 -7.30 -2.49
CA LYS A 235 16.36 -6.06 -1.72
C LYS A 235 15.58 -4.97 -2.46
N PRO A 236 14.67 -4.24 -1.76
CA PRO A 236 14.14 -3.01 -2.31
C PRO A 236 15.28 -2.05 -2.67
N TYR A 237 15.06 -1.23 -3.68
CA TYR A 237 16.05 -0.28 -4.15
C TYR A 237 15.40 1.03 -4.56
N ILE A 238 16.21 2.08 -4.55
CA ILE A 238 15.84 3.42 -5.00
C ILE A 238 16.44 3.60 -6.39
N LEU A 239 15.58 3.97 -7.33
CA LEU A 239 15.86 4.11 -8.75
C LEU A 239 15.51 5.54 -9.18
N ASP A 240 16.45 6.25 -9.80
CA ASP A 240 16.08 7.37 -10.66
C ASP A 240 16.01 6.82 -12.08
N PRO A 241 14.84 6.80 -12.73
CA PRO A 241 14.70 6.23 -14.07
C PRO A 241 15.60 6.90 -15.13
N ARG A 242 16.15 8.08 -14.85
CA ARG A 242 17.09 8.78 -15.75
C ARG A 242 18.53 8.34 -15.55
N THR A 243 18.93 8.03 -14.33
CA THR A 243 20.35 7.76 -13.97
C THR A 243 20.59 6.32 -13.56
N GLY A 244 19.53 5.54 -13.34
CA GLY A 244 19.58 4.17 -12.89
C GLY A 244 19.47 4.03 -11.37
N VAL A 245 19.90 2.86 -10.88
CA VAL A 245 19.79 2.50 -9.47
C VAL A 245 20.71 3.40 -8.65
N ILE A 246 20.12 4.16 -7.73
CA ILE A 246 20.85 5.07 -6.84
C ILE A 246 21.38 4.29 -5.64
N ARG A 247 20.55 3.44 -5.04
CA ARG A 247 20.84 2.78 -3.77
C ARG A 247 19.99 1.53 -3.56
N GLU A 248 20.51 0.56 -2.81
CA GLU A 248 19.73 -0.55 -2.26
C GLU A 248 19.39 -0.29 -0.79
N TYR A 249 18.22 -0.74 -0.34
CA TYR A 249 17.82 -0.58 1.05
C TYR A 249 18.78 -1.34 1.98
N GLU A 250 19.05 -0.74 3.13
CA GLU A 250 19.82 -1.38 4.19
C GLU A 250 18.95 -2.44 4.86
N VAL A 251 19.29 -3.71 4.68
CA VAL A 251 18.62 -4.79 5.41
C VAL A 251 19.51 -5.14 6.58
N ALA A 252 19.00 -5.00 7.81
CA ALA A 252 19.75 -5.43 8.98
C ALA A 252 20.05 -6.94 8.89
N ASP A 253 21.29 -7.34 9.20
CA ASP A 253 21.77 -8.74 9.12
C ASP A 253 20.88 -9.74 9.87
N ARG A 254 20.05 -9.26 10.81
CA ARG A 254 19.14 -10.05 11.64
C ARG A 254 17.78 -10.36 11.00
N VAL A 255 17.45 -9.75 9.86
CA VAL A 255 16.14 -9.92 9.23
C VAL A 255 16.09 -11.20 8.37
N GLY A 256 17.23 -11.85 8.11
CA GLY A 256 17.30 -13.15 7.43
C GLY A 256 16.92 -13.10 5.94
N GLY A 257 16.70 -11.90 5.41
CA GLY A 257 16.13 -11.70 4.09
C GLY A 257 14.64 -11.43 4.10
N PHE A 258 14.14 -11.17 2.91
CA PHE A 258 12.76 -10.83 2.62
C PHE A 258 12.07 -12.08 2.07
N TYR A 259 11.31 -12.78 2.92
CA TYR A 259 10.56 -13.96 2.54
C TYR A 259 9.30 -13.51 1.78
N SER A 260 9.11 -13.93 0.52
CA SER A 260 7.95 -13.62 -0.35
C SER A 260 7.19 -12.32 -0.05
N LEU A 261 7.61 -11.21 -0.67
CA LEU A 261 7.07 -9.89 -0.36
C LEU A 261 5.86 -9.54 -1.23
N PHE A 262 4.83 -8.97 -0.60
CA PHE A 262 3.57 -8.64 -1.28
C PHE A 262 3.43 -7.16 -1.61
N ASP A 263 4.03 -6.25 -0.83
CA ASP A 263 3.72 -4.82 -1.00
C ASP A 263 4.81 -3.85 -0.49
N LEU A 264 4.74 -2.61 -1.00
CA LEU A 264 5.56 -1.47 -0.61
C LEU A 264 4.66 -0.22 -0.60
N ALA A 265 4.63 0.48 0.53
CA ALA A 265 3.77 1.66 0.71
C ALA A 265 4.52 2.83 1.37
N PRO A 266 4.15 4.10 1.10
CA PRO A 266 4.61 5.22 1.90
C PRO A 266 4.16 5.05 3.36
N CYS A 267 5.03 5.30 4.32
CA CYS A 267 4.65 5.32 5.73
C CYS A 267 5.59 6.23 6.53
N ASN A 268 5.05 6.97 7.50
CA ASN A 268 5.82 7.96 8.27
C ASN A 268 6.57 8.95 7.35
N GLU A 269 7.89 9.05 7.51
CA GLU A 269 8.82 9.89 6.73
C GLU A 269 9.52 9.11 5.60
N GLY A 270 9.10 7.88 5.33
CA GLY A 270 9.77 6.99 4.39
C GLY A 270 8.84 5.92 3.84
N THR A 271 9.29 4.68 3.84
CA THR A 271 8.59 3.56 3.21
C THR A 271 8.49 2.36 4.12
N CYS A 272 7.37 1.65 4.04
CA CYS A 272 7.13 0.38 4.69
C CYS A 272 7.18 -0.75 3.66
N VAL A 273 7.85 -1.84 4.01
CA VAL A 273 7.95 -3.07 3.22
C VAL A 273 7.33 -4.22 4.02
N PHE A 274 6.50 -5.03 3.37
CA PHE A 274 5.74 -6.11 4.00
C PHE A 274 6.20 -7.47 3.49
N ASP A 275 6.64 -8.34 4.40
CA ASP A 275 7.22 -9.65 4.08
C ASP A 275 6.35 -10.87 4.36
N GLY A 276 5.05 -10.65 4.57
CA GLY A 276 4.11 -11.71 4.96
C GLY A 276 4.25 -12.14 6.42
N THR A 277 5.28 -11.66 7.13
CA THR A 277 5.49 -11.93 8.56
C THR A 277 5.75 -10.67 9.38
N ARG A 278 6.34 -9.66 8.76
CA ARG A 278 6.81 -8.42 9.38
C ARG A 278 6.51 -7.23 8.47
N MET A 279 6.22 -6.12 9.11
CA MET A 279 6.31 -4.79 8.51
C MET A 279 7.67 -4.18 8.89
N LEU A 280 8.43 -3.77 7.87
CA LEU A 280 9.76 -3.18 7.98
C LEU A 280 9.67 -1.71 7.60
N ASN A 281 10.10 -0.81 8.49
CA ASN A 281 10.04 0.64 8.29
C ASN A 281 11.43 1.17 7.90
N PHE A 282 11.48 2.05 6.90
CA PHE A 282 12.69 2.65 6.36
C PHE A 282 12.55 4.17 6.22
N THR A 283 13.67 4.90 6.27
CA THR A 283 13.72 6.31 5.87
C THR A 283 13.49 6.47 4.36
N SER A 284 13.27 7.70 3.89
CA SER A 284 13.26 8.04 2.47
C SER A 284 14.56 7.69 1.73
N ASP A 285 15.67 7.52 2.43
CA ASP A 285 16.96 7.09 1.87
C ASP A 285 17.17 5.57 1.95
N GLY A 286 16.17 4.80 2.40
CA GLY A 286 16.25 3.34 2.50
C GLY A 286 17.04 2.83 3.71
N HIS A 287 17.25 3.67 4.74
CA HIS A 287 17.87 3.26 6.00
C HIS A 287 16.83 2.57 6.89
N PHE A 288 17.20 1.45 7.49
CA PHE A 288 16.30 0.68 8.35
C PHE A 288 16.01 1.39 9.67
N LEU A 289 14.72 1.57 9.99
CA LEU A 289 14.25 2.21 11.22
C LEU A 289 13.75 1.19 12.24
N GLY A 290 13.20 0.06 11.79
CA GLY A 290 12.68 -0.97 12.68
C GLY A 290 11.78 -1.98 12.00
N ALA A 291 11.45 -3.03 12.75
CA ALA A 291 10.56 -4.10 12.33
C ALA A 291 9.53 -4.38 13.41
N VAL A 292 8.30 -4.65 13.00
CA VAL A 292 7.27 -5.24 13.86
C VAL A 292 6.63 -6.42 13.17
N PRO A 293 6.02 -7.36 13.92
CA PRO A 293 5.15 -8.36 13.33
C PRO A 293 4.12 -7.68 12.44
N GLU A 294 3.89 -8.26 11.28
CA GLU A 294 2.84 -7.80 10.38
C GLU A 294 1.50 -7.90 11.11
N PRO A 295 0.67 -6.84 11.10
CA PRO A 295 -0.70 -6.91 11.58
C PRO A 295 -1.39 -8.10 10.91
N ARG A 296 -1.78 -9.10 11.70
CA ARG A 296 -2.44 -10.27 11.12
C ARG A 296 -3.87 -9.90 10.81
N GLY A 297 -4.34 -10.28 9.62
CA GLY A 297 -5.76 -10.41 9.39
C GLY A 297 -6.35 -11.41 10.39
N ASP A 298 -7.53 -11.11 10.91
CA ASP A 298 -8.26 -12.14 11.66
C ASP A 298 -8.90 -13.11 10.66
N GLY A 299 -9.34 -14.30 11.11
CA GLY A 299 -9.87 -15.33 10.21
C GLY A 299 -11.10 -14.91 9.37
N TRP A 300 -11.56 -13.66 9.52
CA TRP A 300 -12.67 -13.05 8.82
C TRP A 300 -12.23 -11.96 7.84
N PHE A 301 -10.98 -11.50 7.91
CA PHE A 301 -10.41 -10.46 7.05
C PHE A 301 -9.39 -11.06 6.08
N ALA A 302 -9.68 -10.95 4.79
CA ALA A 302 -8.76 -11.29 3.71
C ALA A 302 -8.07 -10.00 3.21
N PRO A 303 -6.88 -9.65 3.72
CA PRO A 303 -6.17 -8.46 3.29
C PRO A 303 -5.77 -8.55 1.82
N ARG A 304 -5.79 -7.41 1.12
CA ARG A 304 -5.41 -7.31 -0.29
C ARG A 304 -4.11 -6.55 -0.51
N ALA A 305 -4.03 -5.34 0.03
CA ALA A 305 -2.87 -4.48 -0.14
C ALA A 305 -2.75 -3.48 1.01
N TYR A 306 -1.53 -2.98 1.20
CA TYR A 306 -1.21 -1.90 2.10
C TYR A 306 -1.35 -0.57 1.40
N VAL A 307 -1.95 0.40 2.09
CA VAL A 307 -2.19 1.72 1.54
C VAL A 307 -1.67 2.75 2.50
N GLY A 308 -0.75 3.58 2.03
CA GLY A 308 -0.21 4.67 2.82
C GLY A 308 -0.04 5.91 1.97
N SER A 309 0.13 7.02 2.66
CA SER A 309 0.41 8.32 2.07
C SER A 309 1.58 8.94 2.81
N TRP A 310 2.41 9.70 2.11
CA TRP A 310 3.50 10.45 2.72
C TRP A 310 2.98 11.31 3.87
N THR A 311 3.60 11.23 5.05
CA THR A 311 3.19 11.88 6.32
C THR A 311 1.91 11.35 6.97
N GLY A 312 1.08 10.60 6.24
CA GLY A 312 -0.21 10.13 6.72
C GLY A 312 -0.18 8.76 7.41
N PRO A 313 -1.37 8.28 7.80
CA PRO A 313 -1.57 6.94 8.31
C PRO A 313 -1.27 5.83 7.30
N LEU A 314 -1.02 4.64 7.83
CA LEU A 314 -0.92 3.40 7.08
C LEU A 314 -2.15 2.53 7.34
N PHE A 315 -2.64 1.94 6.27
CA PHE A 315 -3.85 1.13 6.24
C PHE A 315 -3.58 -0.22 5.58
N GLN A 316 -4.39 -1.21 5.94
CA GLN A 316 -4.54 -2.43 5.17
C GLN A 316 -6.01 -2.60 4.82
N LEU A 317 -6.30 -2.66 3.54
CA LEU A 317 -7.65 -2.85 3.03
C LEU A 317 -7.83 -4.28 2.54
N GLY A 318 -9.05 -4.78 2.62
CA GLY A 318 -9.37 -6.12 2.17
C GLY A 318 -10.86 -6.40 2.26
N THR A 319 -11.21 -7.67 2.15
CA THR A 319 -12.60 -8.13 2.17
C THR A 319 -12.89 -8.95 3.41
N GLY A 320 -14.04 -8.70 4.01
CA GLY A 320 -14.60 -9.51 5.07
C GLY A 320 -15.26 -10.79 4.55
N SER A 321 -15.34 -11.80 5.40
CA SER A 321 -15.98 -13.10 5.11
C SER A 321 -16.86 -13.57 6.28
N GLY A 322 -17.74 -14.54 6.02
CA GLY A 322 -18.58 -15.14 7.05
C GLY A 322 -19.64 -14.17 7.59
N SER A 323 -19.69 -14.00 8.92
CA SER A 323 -20.66 -13.11 9.58
C SER A 323 -20.34 -11.62 9.45
N HIS A 324 -19.31 -11.29 8.69
CA HIS A 324 -18.66 -9.98 8.64
C HIS A 324 -18.31 -9.56 7.20
N PRO A 325 -19.21 -9.70 6.21
CA PRO A 325 -18.84 -9.55 4.80
C PRO A 325 -18.75 -8.08 4.37
N GLY A 326 -18.01 -7.80 3.29
CA GLY A 326 -17.89 -6.46 2.69
C GLY A 326 -16.47 -5.88 2.77
N LEU A 327 -16.33 -4.58 2.48
CA LEU A 327 -15.04 -3.89 2.56
C LEU A 327 -14.61 -3.76 4.03
N ARG A 328 -13.35 -4.09 4.31
CA ARG A 328 -12.75 -3.97 5.64
C ARG A 328 -11.44 -3.21 5.59
N LEU A 329 -11.15 -2.52 6.69
CA LEU A 329 -10.00 -1.66 6.83
C LEU A 329 -9.38 -1.83 8.21
N GLN A 330 -8.08 -2.09 8.23
CA GLN A 330 -7.26 -2.04 9.43
C GLN A 330 -6.41 -0.77 9.41
N PHE A 331 -6.45 -0.02 10.51
CA PHE A 331 -5.61 1.15 10.76
C PHE A 331 -4.37 0.71 11.51
N ILE A 332 -3.21 0.83 10.87
CA ILE A 332 -1.97 0.22 11.36
C ILE A 332 -1.12 1.24 12.11
N LYS A 333 -0.72 0.86 13.33
CA LYS A 333 0.30 1.59 14.06
C LYS A 333 1.68 1.33 13.44
N VAL A 334 2.30 2.37 12.91
CA VAL A 334 3.68 2.29 12.40
C VAL A 334 4.67 2.61 13.51
N PRO A 335 5.67 1.74 13.79
CA PRO A 335 6.68 1.99 14.83
C PRO A 335 7.49 3.25 14.54
N GLY A 336 7.75 4.04 15.58
CA GLY A 336 8.60 5.23 15.49
C GLY A 336 7.95 6.44 14.80
N GLY A 337 6.67 6.37 14.45
CA GLY A 337 5.90 7.54 14.07
C GLY A 337 5.45 8.28 15.32
N THR A 338 5.97 9.50 15.54
CA THR A 338 5.32 10.47 16.44
C THR A 338 4.02 10.98 15.84
#